data_AF-A0A350WR21-F1
#
_entry.id   AF-A0A350WR21-F1
#
_cell.length_a   1.000
_cell.length_b   1.000
_cell.length_c   1.000
_cell.angle_alpha   90.00
_cell.angle_beta   90.00
_cell.angle_gamma   90.00
#
_symmetry.space_group_name_H-M   'P 1'
#
loop_
_entity.id
_entity.type
_entity.pdbx_description
1 polymer ?
#
loop_
_entity_poly.entity_id
_entity_poly.type
_entity_poly.pdbx_seq_one_letter_code
_entity_poly.pdbx_strand_id
1 'polypeptide(L)' 'GQMHHKVMIVDEEIVIFGSYNFTNSAETRNDENLLVIYNERIAAHFIAEFQRVYGQAK' A
#
# COMPACT_ATOMS: atom_id res chain seq x y z
N GLY A 1 6.29 -16.67 2.62
CA GLY A 1 5.67 -15.72 3.58
C GLY A 1 4.27 -15.39 3.08
N GLN A 2 3.35 -14.99 3.96
CA GLN A 2 2.02 -14.53 3.57
C GLN A 2 2.08 -13.06 3.13
N MET A 3 1.28 -12.67 2.14
CA MET A 3 1.20 -11.28 1.66
C MET A 3 0.54 -10.41 2.74
N HIS A 4 1.23 -9.37 3.21
CA HIS A 4 0.77 -8.48 4.27
C HIS A 4 0.85 -6.98 3.90
N HIS A 5 1.11 -6.68 2.63
CA HIS A 5 1.17 -5.31 2.13
C HIS A 5 -0.22 -4.67 2.17
N LYS A 6 -0.30 -3.46 2.71
CA LYS A 6 -1.48 -2.60 2.73
C LYS A 6 -1.07 -1.30 2.09
N VAL A 7 -1.11 -1.29 0.78
CA VAL A 7 -0.55 -0.24 -0.07
C VAL A 7 -1.56 0.11 -1.15
N MET A 8 -1.72 1.41 -1.40
CA MET A 8 -2.44 1.96 -2.54
C MET A 8 -1.50 2.89 -3.30
N ILE A 9 -1.53 2.82 -4.62
CA ILE A 9 -0.76 3.70 -5.52
C ILE A 9 -1.77 4.36 -6.45
N VAL A 10 -1.77 5.69 -6.51
CA VAL A 10 -2.72 6.48 -7.31
C VAL A 10 -1.95 7.30 -8.33
N ASP A 11 -2.36 7.19 -9.59
CA ASP A 11 -1.87 7.93 -10.75
C ASP A 11 -0.34 7.91 -10.94
N GLU A 12 0.35 6.92 -10.37
CA GLU A 12 1.82 6.81 -10.36
C GLU A 12 2.55 7.94 -9.61
N GLU A 13 1.82 8.76 -8.84
CA GLU A 13 2.35 9.95 -8.14
C GLU A 13 2.21 9.85 -6.62
N ILE A 14 1.15 9.18 -6.15
CA ILE A 14 0.78 9.13 -4.73
C ILE A 14 0.89 7.70 -4.22
N VAL A 15 1.54 7.53 -3.07
CA VAL A 15 1.56 6.25 -2.33
C VAL A 15 0.91 6.44 -0.98
N ILE A 16 -0.05 5.56 -0.70
CA ILE A 16 -0.72 5.44 0.59
C ILE A 16 -0.34 4.08 1.18
N PHE A 17 0.26 4.05 2.36
CA PHE A 17 0.60 2.79 3.00
C PHE A 17 0.61 2.91 4.53
N GLY A 18 0.50 1.77 5.20
CA GLY A 18 0.58 1.70 6.66
C GLY A 18 0.03 0.40 7.23
N SER A 19 -0.43 0.44 8.47
CA SER A 19 -1.08 -0.68 9.13
C SER A 19 -2.56 -0.81 8.77
N TYR A 20 -3.12 0.17 8.05
CA TYR A 20 -4.55 0.27 7.78
C TYR A 20 -5.07 -0.88 6.91
N ASN A 21 -5.91 -1.73 7.49
CA ASN A 21 -6.64 -2.77 6.75
C ASN A 21 -7.98 -2.19 6.29
N PHE A 22 -8.39 -2.37 5.03
CA PHE A 22 -9.71 -1.94 4.54
C PHE A 22 -10.85 -2.80 5.12
N THR A 23 -11.12 -2.68 6.43
CA THR A 23 -12.13 -3.44 7.17
C THR A 23 -12.86 -2.51 8.17
N ASN A 24 -14.14 -2.75 8.47
CA ASN A 24 -14.90 -1.93 9.43
C ASN A 24 -14.25 -1.86 10.84
N SER A 25 -13.48 -2.88 11.22
CA SER A 25 -12.80 -2.95 12.52
C SER A 25 -11.61 -1.99 12.62
N ALA A 26 -10.95 -1.71 11.49
CA ALA A 26 -9.82 -0.79 11.37
C ALA A 26 -10.26 0.67 11.59
N GLU A 27 -11.41 1.04 11.04
CA GLU A 27 -11.96 2.40 11.07
C GLU A 27 -12.48 2.84 12.44
N THR A 28 -12.90 1.89 13.29
CA THR A 28 -13.66 2.20 14.53
C THR A 28 -12.95 1.83 15.83
N ARG A 29 -11.86 1.04 15.78
CA ARG A 29 -11.31 0.42 17.00
C ARG A 29 -9.79 0.27 17.09
N ASN A 30 -9.05 0.35 15.98
CA ASN A 30 -7.59 0.15 15.97
C ASN A 30 -6.86 1.50 15.84
N ASP A 31 -5.74 1.66 16.55
CA ASP A 31 -4.79 2.74 16.27
C ASP A 31 -4.00 2.37 15.01
N GLU A 32 -4.44 2.88 13.86
CA GLU A 32 -3.81 2.60 12.57
C GLU A 32 -2.99 3.79 12.11
N ASN A 33 -1.83 3.51 11.51
CA ASN A 33 -1.03 4.54 10.87
C ASN A 33 -1.29 4.55 9.37
N LEU A 34 -1.46 5.75 8.82
CA LEU A 34 -1.59 5.97 7.39
C LEU A 34 -0.60 7.05 6.99
N LEU A 35 0.33 6.72 6.10
CA LEU A 35 1.19 7.70 5.46
C LEU A 35 0.70 7.92 4.04
N VAL A 36 0.56 9.19 3.67
CA VAL A 36 0.27 9.62 2.31
C VAL A 36 1.48 10.38 1.80
N ILE A 37 2.12 9.84 0.78
CA ILE A 37 3.33 10.41 0.18
C ILE A 37 3.02 10.84 -1.25
N TYR A 38 3.22 12.12 -1.53
CA TYR A 38 3.11 12.71 -2.87
C TYR A 38 4.51 12.80 -3.48
N ASN A 39 4.94 11.76 -4.18
CA ASN A 39 6.26 11.69 -4.78
C ASN A 39 6.35 10.57 -5.82
N GLU A 40 6.48 10.96 -7.10
CA GLU A 40 6.59 10.05 -8.25
C GLU A 40 7.73 9.04 -8.13
N ARG A 41 8.88 9.45 -7.59
CA ARG A 41 10.04 8.56 -7.46
C ARG A 41 9.77 7.46 -6.43
N ILE A 42 9.11 7.81 -5.34
CA ILE A 42 8.70 6.83 -4.32
C ILE A 42 7.61 5.93 -4.91
N ALA A 43 6.63 6.48 -5.62
CA ALA A 43 5.60 5.71 -6.30
C ALA A 43 6.18 4.68 -7.28
N ALA A 44 7.17 5.06 -8.09
CA ALA A 44 7.85 4.15 -9.01
C ALA A 44 8.46 2.92 -8.30
N HIS A 45 9.04 3.10 -7.11
CA HIS A 45 9.57 1.98 -6.32
C HIS A 45 8.45 1.03 -5.85
N PHE A 46 7.31 1.57 -5.40
CA PHE A 46 6.16 0.77 -4.99
C PHE A 46 5.49 0.05 -6.17
N ILE A 47 5.44 0.66 -7.35
CA ILE A 47 4.93 0.04 -8.58
C ILE A 47 5.81 -1.16 -8.96
N ALA A 48 7.14 -1.01 -8.92
CA ALA A 48 8.05 -2.10 -9.24
C ALA A 48 7.85 -3.31 -8.30
N GLU A 49 7.67 -3.06 -7.00
CA GLU A 49 7.38 -4.12 -6.03
C GLU A 49 6.00 -4.76 -6.26
N PHE A 50 4.98 -3.96 -6.57
CA PHE A 50 3.67 -4.48 -6.93
C PHE A 50 3.75 -5.43 -8.13
N GLN A 51 4.45 -5.04 -9.20
CA GLN A 51 4.62 -5.88 -10.40
C GLN A 51 5.35 -7.18 -10.08
N ARG A 52 6.40 -7.12 -9.24
CA ARG A 52 7.13 -8.31 -8.78
C ARG A 52 6.23 -9.29 -8.04
N VAL A 53 5.41 -8.80 -7.10
CA VAL A 53 4.48 -9.64 -6.33
C VAL A 53 3.35 -10.17 -7.21
N TYR A 54 2.78 -9.32 -8.08
CA TYR A 54 1.70 -9.71 -8.99
C TYR A 54 2.15 -10.81 -9.98
N GLY A 55 3.38 -10.74 -10.48
CA GLY A 55 3.95 -11.78 -11.33
C GLY A 55 4.12 -13.14 -10.63
N GLN A 56 4.23 -13.16 -9.30
CA GLN A 56 4.31 -14.39 -8.49
C GLN A 56 2.94 -14.94 -8.07
N ALA A 57 1.88 -14.14 -8.24
CA ALA A 57 0.51 -14.53 -7.92
C ALA A 57 -0.21 -15.25 -9.09
N LYS A 58 0.42 -15.25 -10.28
CA LYS A 58 0.01 -16.09 -11.42
C LYS A 58 0.58 -17.49 -11.28
#